data_AF-A0A7C5Z5Y3-F1
#
_entry.id   AF-A0A7C5Z5Y3-F1
#
_cell.length_a   1.000
_cell.length_b   1.000
_cell.length_c   1.000
_cell.angle_alpha   90.00
_cell.angle_beta   90.00
_cell.angle_gamma   90.00
#
_symmetry.space_group_name_H-M   'P 1'
#
loop_
_entity.id
_entity.type
_entity.pdbx_description
1 polymer ?
#
loop_
_entity_poly.entity_id
_entity_poly.type
_entity_poly.pdbx_seq_one_letter_code
_entity_poly.pdbx_strand_id
1 'polypeptide(L)'
;MKYRLNWPMSCRSRFWWRYSENSASRLIKSEGKGMKLHYYPGCTLKEKTTNLDESTYAAMKMLGYELVEPENWTCCGAEFPLNEEKIVGLAAPARILRQVEMEGGDKVVTACAFCFNVLKQTHIALLNDPLKQKRINAYLKDDIRIDPVTKERTTDFPEYRGDVQVLHLLEFIQKEIGYEKVRSLIRRDLGNLRAAPYYGCRLLRPKGETGIDEPDDPSIFEEFLESIGIGVVDFPFKQECCGSYLSVSLPDAASEVSYRILRSAKLNGADMVVLSCPLCYYNLDRRQDRIREKFLEFTGMPVLFFTQILAWALGVEAEILGLDQHFFDPRPVLGITDKAEVAS
;
A
#
# COMPACT_ATOMS: atom_id res chain seq x y z
N MET A 1 42.88 16.75 -34.17
CA MET A 1 41.85 17.07 -33.14
C MET A 1 41.18 15.75 -32.76
N LYS A 2 41.60 15.05 -31.68
CA LYS A 2 41.10 15.15 -30.28
C LYS A 2 39.57 15.34 -30.28
N TYR A 3 38.73 14.40 -29.82
CA TYR A 3 38.78 13.69 -28.54
C TYR A 3 38.24 12.24 -28.62
N ARG A 4 38.99 11.30 -28.04
CA ARG A 4 38.50 10.00 -27.52
C ARG A 4 38.11 10.21 -26.06
N LEU A 5 36.90 9.80 -25.66
CA LEU A 5 36.56 9.58 -24.25
C LEU A 5 36.53 8.07 -24.01
N ASN A 6 37.66 7.56 -23.49
CA ASN A 6 37.77 6.24 -22.92
C ASN A 6 36.97 6.20 -21.62
N TRP A 7 35.92 5.38 -21.56
CA TRP A 7 35.32 4.95 -20.29
C TRP A 7 36.10 3.74 -19.78
N PRO A 8 36.67 3.79 -18.56
CA PRO A 8 37.32 2.62 -17.99
C PRO A 8 36.27 1.59 -17.57
N MET A 9 36.26 0.45 -18.28
CA MET A 9 35.65 -0.80 -17.86
C MET A 9 36.41 -1.35 -16.64
N SER A 10 35.98 -1.00 -15.43
CA SER A 10 36.18 -1.82 -14.22
C SER A 10 35.45 -1.23 -13.02
N CYS A 11 34.16 -1.54 -12.86
CA CYS A 11 33.54 -1.70 -11.54
C CYS A 11 32.20 -2.42 -11.72
N ARG A 12 32.26 -3.73 -11.98
CA ARG A 12 31.10 -4.61 -11.97
C ARG A 12 30.73 -4.89 -10.50
N SER A 13 29.50 -4.48 -10.15
CA SER A 13 28.54 -5.26 -9.36
C SER A 13 29.04 -5.91 -8.06
N ARG A 14 29.07 -5.15 -6.96
CA ARG A 14 29.02 -5.68 -5.58
C ARG A 14 28.36 -4.67 -4.64
N PHE A 15 27.11 -4.25 -4.87
CA PHE A 15 26.41 -3.38 -3.91
C PHE A 15 24.88 -3.42 -4.06
N TRP A 16 24.27 -4.61 -4.25
CA TRP A 16 22.81 -4.72 -4.41
C TRP A 16 22.19 -5.97 -3.74
N TRP A 17 22.81 -6.51 -2.68
CA TRP A 17 22.32 -7.70 -1.97
C TRP A 17 22.66 -7.71 -0.48
N ARG A 18 22.55 -6.57 0.22
CA ARG A 18 22.92 -6.52 1.66
C ARG A 18 22.02 -5.69 2.57
N TYR A 19 20.82 -5.33 2.12
CA TYR A 19 19.87 -4.54 2.92
C TYR A 19 18.47 -5.14 3.07
N SER A 20 18.24 -6.42 2.70
CA SER A 20 16.88 -7.01 2.74
C SER A 20 16.64 -8.09 3.81
N GLU A 21 17.59 -8.42 4.70
CA GLU A 21 17.37 -9.49 5.70
C GLU A 21 17.86 -9.20 7.13
N ASN A 22 18.65 -8.15 7.38
CA ASN A 22 19.33 -7.97 8.68
C ASN A 22 19.02 -6.70 9.47
N SER A 23 18.21 -5.77 8.94
CA SER A 23 17.87 -4.52 9.65
C SER A 23 16.59 -4.65 10.47
N ALA A 24 15.59 -5.39 9.97
CA ALA A 24 14.31 -5.59 10.64
C ALA A 24 14.32 -6.72 11.70
N SER A 25 15.33 -7.61 11.66
CA SER A 25 15.38 -8.82 12.49
C SER A 25 16.02 -8.62 13.88
N ARG A 26 16.61 -7.45 14.19
CA ARG A 26 17.38 -7.25 15.42
C ARG A 26 16.78 -6.36 16.51
N LEU A 27 15.59 -5.78 16.34
CA LEU A 27 15.07 -4.83 17.34
C LEU A 27 13.64 -5.07 17.86
N ILE A 28 13.01 -6.22 17.59
CA ILE A 28 11.67 -6.51 18.16
C ILE A 28 11.63 -7.95 18.68
N LYS A 29 11.99 -8.12 19.97
CA LYS A 29 11.74 -9.34 20.74
C LYS A 29 10.25 -9.39 21.12
N SER A 30 9.44 -10.00 20.25
CA SER A 30 8.13 -10.54 20.63
C SER A 30 8.23 -12.06 20.58
N GLU A 31 8.35 -12.69 21.74
CA GLU A 31 8.36 -14.15 21.89
C GLU A 31 6.93 -14.69 21.72
N GLY A 32 6.57 -14.99 20.48
CA GLY A 32 5.31 -15.63 20.10
C GLY A 32 5.30 -15.87 18.59
N LYS A 33 4.99 -17.10 18.15
CA LYS A 33 4.88 -17.41 16.72
C LYS A 33 3.58 -16.79 16.23
N GLY A 34 3.67 -15.64 15.56
CA GLY A 34 2.52 -14.89 15.05
C GLY A 34 1.67 -15.72 14.08
N MET A 35 0.40 -15.37 13.94
CA MET A 35 -0.48 -16.00 12.95
C MET A 35 -0.02 -15.58 11.55
N LYS A 36 0.26 -16.55 10.67
CA LYS A 36 0.64 -16.27 9.29
C LYS A 36 -0.54 -15.70 8.51
N LEU A 37 -0.28 -14.67 7.70
CA LEU A 37 -1.28 -14.00 6.88
C LEU A 37 -0.69 -13.72 5.50
N HIS A 38 -1.31 -14.24 4.43
CA HIS A 38 -0.84 -13.93 3.08
C HIS A 38 -1.05 -12.45 2.78
N TYR A 39 0.04 -11.78 2.40
CA TYR A 39 0.09 -10.35 2.17
C TYR A 39 0.63 -10.06 0.77
N TYR A 40 -0.15 -9.32 -0.01
CA TYR A 40 0.27 -8.85 -1.32
C TYR A 40 0.68 -7.36 -1.24
N PRO A 41 1.99 -7.04 -1.20
CA PRO A 41 2.45 -5.64 -1.15
C PRO A 41 2.21 -4.91 -2.47
N GLY A 42 2.21 -5.64 -3.59
CA GLY A 42 2.21 -5.03 -4.91
C GLY A 42 3.52 -4.32 -5.24
N CYS A 43 3.63 -3.84 -6.49
CA CYS A 43 4.91 -3.36 -7.02
C CYS A 43 5.37 -2.04 -6.39
N THR A 44 4.47 -1.09 -6.13
CA THR A 44 4.87 0.25 -5.64
C THR A 44 5.37 0.20 -4.20
N LEU A 45 4.66 -0.48 -3.30
CA LEU A 45 5.11 -0.64 -1.92
C LEU A 45 6.44 -1.38 -1.87
N LYS A 46 6.59 -2.47 -2.65
CA LYS A 46 7.80 -3.29 -2.65
C LYS A 46 9.04 -2.60 -3.21
N GLU A 47 8.91 -1.80 -4.27
CA GLU A 47 10.07 -1.31 -5.05
C GLU A 47 10.30 0.20 -4.96
N LYS A 48 9.27 0.99 -4.64
CA LYS A 48 9.32 2.47 -4.75
C LYS A 48 9.12 3.18 -3.43
N THR A 49 8.31 2.62 -2.54
CA THR A 49 7.97 3.21 -1.24
C THR A 49 8.10 2.15 -0.15
N THR A 50 9.31 1.59 -0.02
CA THR A 50 9.61 0.47 0.90
C THR A 50 9.36 0.83 2.35
N ASN A 51 9.55 2.09 2.74
CA ASN A 51 9.21 2.59 4.06
C ASN A 51 7.74 2.36 4.45
N LEU A 52 6.82 2.50 3.49
CA LEU A 52 5.40 2.25 3.72
C LEU A 52 5.14 0.75 3.94
N ASP A 53 5.84 -0.11 3.19
CA ASP A 53 5.75 -1.57 3.33
C ASP A 53 6.34 -2.04 4.67
N GLU A 54 7.53 -1.54 5.05
CA GLU A 54 8.19 -1.82 6.32
C GLU A 54 7.30 -1.44 7.51
N SER A 55 6.63 -0.29 7.45
CA SER A 55 5.66 0.11 8.48
C SER A 55 4.44 -0.82 8.55
N THR A 56 4.04 -1.41 7.42
CA THR A 56 2.96 -2.41 7.33
C THR A 56 3.36 -3.70 8.04
N TYR A 57 4.56 -4.22 7.75
CA TYR A 57 5.11 -5.38 8.45
C TYR A 57 5.25 -5.12 9.96
N ALA A 58 5.77 -3.95 10.34
CA ALA A 58 5.97 -3.60 11.75
C ALA A 58 4.63 -3.49 12.50
N ALA A 59 3.64 -2.80 11.94
CA ALA A 59 2.30 -2.71 12.53
C ALA A 59 1.66 -4.09 12.70
N MET A 60 1.68 -4.93 11.66
CA MET A 60 1.04 -6.24 11.71
C MET A 60 1.73 -7.21 12.66
N LYS A 61 3.05 -7.13 12.79
CA LYS A 61 3.81 -7.87 13.81
C LYS A 61 3.36 -7.50 15.22
N MET A 62 3.15 -6.20 15.49
CA MET A 62 2.66 -5.72 16.79
C MET A 62 1.22 -6.19 17.07
N LEU A 63 0.41 -6.42 16.02
CA LEU A 63 -0.94 -6.99 16.13
C LEU A 63 -0.96 -8.53 16.19
N GLY A 64 0.21 -9.17 16.17
CA GLY A 64 0.38 -10.62 16.30
C GLY A 64 0.34 -11.41 14.99
N TYR A 65 0.53 -10.75 13.85
CA TYR A 65 0.52 -11.39 12.52
C TYR A 65 1.90 -11.38 11.87
N GLU A 66 2.26 -12.51 11.27
CA GLU A 66 3.41 -12.64 10.37
C GLU A 66 2.91 -12.54 8.94
N LEU A 67 3.24 -11.44 8.25
CA LEU A 67 2.86 -11.26 6.85
C LEU A 67 3.77 -12.12 5.96
N VAL A 68 3.16 -12.90 5.06
CA VAL A 68 3.84 -13.80 4.14
C VAL A 68 3.46 -13.44 2.72
N GLU A 69 4.44 -13.12 1.88
CA GLU A 69 4.16 -12.80 0.47
C GLU A 69 3.94 -14.07 -0.35
N PRO A 70 2.96 -14.09 -1.27
CA PRO A 70 2.79 -15.23 -2.19
C PRO A 70 4.03 -15.39 -3.06
N GLU A 71 4.56 -16.60 -3.16
CA GLU A 71 5.81 -16.84 -3.89
C GLU A 71 5.70 -16.44 -5.36
N ASN A 72 6.73 -15.74 -5.85
CA ASN A 72 6.81 -15.32 -7.25
C ASN A 72 5.59 -14.50 -7.72
N TRP A 73 4.99 -13.72 -6.82
CA TRP A 73 3.93 -12.80 -7.18
C TRP A 73 4.40 -11.80 -8.26
N THR A 74 3.48 -11.37 -9.12
CA THR A 74 3.73 -10.35 -10.16
C THR A 74 2.88 -9.11 -9.91
N CYS A 75 3.11 -8.03 -10.66
CA CYS A 75 2.20 -6.87 -10.63
C CYS A 75 0.75 -7.30 -10.92
N CYS A 76 -0.20 -6.76 -10.17
CA CYS A 76 -1.64 -7.01 -10.33
C CYS A 76 -2.20 -6.47 -11.65
N GLY A 77 -1.45 -5.64 -12.38
CA GLY A 77 -1.91 -4.98 -13.61
C GLY A 77 -2.33 -3.52 -13.42
N ALA A 78 -2.38 -3.03 -12.18
CA ALA A 78 -2.73 -1.67 -11.75
C ALA A 78 -4.13 -1.17 -12.11
N GLU A 79 -4.77 -1.72 -13.14
CA GLU A 79 -6.13 -1.38 -13.57
C GLU A 79 -6.92 -2.64 -13.85
N PHE A 80 -8.19 -2.66 -13.43
CA PHE A 80 -9.10 -3.73 -13.78
C PHE A 80 -9.59 -3.55 -15.24
N PRO A 81 -9.59 -4.60 -16.08
CA PRO A 81 -10.02 -4.47 -17.47
C PRO A 81 -11.50 -4.08 -17.59
N LEU A 82 -11.77 -2.92 -18.18
CA LEU A 82 -13.15 -2.44 -18.42
C LEU A 82 -13.86 -3.15 -19.58
N ASN A 83 -13.12 -3.85 -20.44
CA ASN A 83 -13.70 -4.62 -21.54
C ASN A 83 -13.93 -6.07 -21.08
N GLU A 84 -15.20 -6.45 -20.92
CA GLU A 84 -15.59 -7.76 -20.41
C GLU A 84 -15.18 -8.94 -21.30
N GLU A 85 -14.99 -8.71 -22.61
CA GLU A 85 -14.58 -9.75 -23.56
C GLU A 85 -13.07 -10.00 -23.48
N LYS A 86 -12.28 -9.01 -23.07
CA LYS A 86 -10.82 -9.09 -22.97
C LYS A 86 -10.37 -9.65 -21.63
N ILE A 87 -10.45 -10.97 -21.51
CA ILE A 87 -10.12 -11.68 -20.27
C ILE A 87 -8.62 -11.67 -19.93
N VAL A 88 -7.71 -11.44 -20.88
CA VAL A 88 -6.25 -11.54 -20.65
C VAL A 88 -5.77 -10.65 -19.49
N GLY A 89 -6.41 -9.50 -19.26
CA GLY A 89 -6.11 -8.62 -18.12
C GLY A 89 -6.34 -9.26 -16.75
N LEU A 90 -7.15 -10.33 -16.67
CA LEU A 90 -7.41 -11.07 -15.45
C LEU A 90 -6.31 -12.10 -15.13
N ALA A 91 -5.45 -12.44 -16.09
CA ALA A 91 -4.47 -13.51 -15.92
C ALA A 91 -3.44 -13.19 -14.81
N ALA A 92 -2.93 -11.96 -14.76
CA ALA A 92 -1.97 -11.55 -13.74
C ALA A 92 -2.55 -11.58 -12.31
N PRO A 93 -3.71 -10.94 -12.02
CA PRO A 93 -4.33 -11.03 -10.70
C PRO A 93 -4.79 -12.46 -10.36
N ALA A 94 -5.34 -13.22 -11.31
CA ALA A 94 -5.73 -14.61 -11.08
C ALA A 94 -4.53 -15.51 -10.71
N ARG A 95 -3.35 -15.27 -11.30
CA ARG A 95 -2.11 -15.98 -10.94
C ARG A 95 -1.70 -15.75 -9.49
N ILE A 96 -1.91 -14.53 -8.97
CA ILE A 96 -1.64 -14.19 -7.56
C ILE A 96 -2.62 -14.94 -6.65
N LEU A 97 -3.91 -14.91 -6.97
CA LEU A 97 -4.93 -15.60 -6.17
C LEU A 97 -4.74 -17.11 -6.17
N ARG A 98 -4.43 -17.71 -7.33
CA ARG A 98 -4.04 -19.12 -7.43
C ARG A 98 -2.82 -19.44 -6.56
N GLN A 99 -1.82 -18.56 -6.54
CA GLN A 99 -0.63 -18.80 -5.74
C GLN A 99 -0.96 -18.91 -4.25
N VAL A 100 -1.83 -18.02 -3.75
CA VAL A 100 -2.29 -18.07 -2.36
C VAL A 100 -3.04 -19.38 -2.07
N GLU A 101 -3.93 -19.83 -2.97
CA GLU A 101 -4.62 -21.13 -2.83
C GLU A 101 -3.63 -22.29 -2.79
N MET A 102 -2.61 -22.27 -3.66
CA MET A 102 -1.58 -23.31 -3.74
C MET A 102 -0.75 -23.42 -2.46
N GLU A 103 -0.52 -22.29 -1.80
CA GLU A 103 0.19 -22.21 -0.51
C GLU A 103 -0.71 -22.60 0.67
N GLY A 104 -1.97 -22.95 0.41
CA GLY A 104 -2.95 -23.32 1.43
C GLY A 104 -3.58 -22.12 2.14
N GLY A 105 -3.45 -20.91 1.57
CA GLY A 105 -4.11 -19.71 2.05
C GLY A 105 -5.59 -19.66 1.67
N ASP A 106 -6.41 -19.22 2.61
CA ASP A 106 -7.85 -18.95 2.43
C ASP A 106 -8.15 -17.45 2.25
N LYS A 107 -7.16 -16.59 2.51
CA LYS A 107 -7.28 -15.13 2.34
C LYS A 107 -5.97 -14.48 1.97
N VAL A 108 -6.06 -13.36 1.26
CA VAL A 108 -4.97 -12.46 0.94
C VAL A 108 -5.34 -11.03 1.32
N VAL A 109 -4.45 -10.36 2.05
CA VAL A 109 -4.60 -8.95 2.41
C VAL A 109 -3.65 -8.07 1.61
N THR A 110 -4.04 -6.83 1.36
CA THR A 110 -3.15 -5.83 0.78
C THR A 110 -3.42 -4.46 1.39
N ALA A 111 -2.37 -3.67 1.56
CA ALA A 111 -2.45 -2.30 2.07
C ALA A 111 -2.66 -1.28 0.94
N CYS A 112 -2.63 -1.70 -0.33
CA CYS A 112 -2.78 -0.83 -1.49
C CYS A 112 -4.20 -0.88 -2.04
N ALA A 113 -4.92 0.25 -2.03
CA ALA A 113 -6.28 0.35 -2.57
C ALA A 113 -6.40 -0.12 -4.04
N PHE A 114 -5.39 0.13 -4.89
CA PHE A 114 -5.41 -0.31 -6.29
C PHE A 114 -5.25 -1.83 -6.42
N CYS A 115 -4.29 -2.41 -5.68
CA CYS A 115 -4.07 -3.84 -5.68
C CYS A 115 -5.30 -4.59 -5.14
N PHE A 116 -5.89 -4.07 -4.05
CA PHE A 116 -7.14 -4.58 -3.49
C PHE A 116 -8.24 -4.59 -4.54
N ASN A 117 -8.46 -3.44 -5.18
CA ASN A 117 -9.52 -3.27 -6.16
C ASN A 117 -9.39 -4.26 -7.34
N VAL A 118 -8.19 -4.40 -7.91
CA VAL A 118 -7.96 -5.31 -9.05
C VAL A 118 -8.10 -6.77 -8.65
N LEU A 119 -7.53 -7.17 -7.51
CA LEU A 119 -7.62 -8.55 -7.02
C LEU A 119 -9.06 -8.91 -6.67
N LYS A 120 -9.79 -8.03 -5.98
CA LYS A 120 -11.17 -8.25 -5.55
C LYS A 120 -12.12 -8.34 -6.75
N GLN A 121 -12.02 -7.41 -7.70
CA GLN A 121 -12.81 -7.46 -8.93
C GLN A 121 -12.49 -8.71 -9.75
N THR A 122 -11.22 -9.10 -9.84
CA THR A 122 -10.83 -10.35 -10.54
C THR A 122 -11.46 -11.56 -9.87
N HIS A 123 -11.37 -11.68 -8.55
CA HIS A 123 -12.00 -12.75 -7.79
C HIS A 123 -13.51 -12.85 -8.06
N ILE A 124 -14.23 -11.73 -7.96
CA ILE A 124 -15.67 -11.67 -8.23
C ILE A 124 -16.00 -12.03 -9.69
N ALA A 125 -15.24 -11.48 -10.65
CA ALA A 125 -15.47 -11.74 -12.07
C ALA A 125 -15.30 -13.22 -12.44
N LEU A 126 -14.37 -13.93 -11.79
CA LEU A 126 -14.16 -15.37 -12.01
C LEU A 126 -15.22 -16.21 -11.29
N LEU A 127 -15.67 -15.82 -10.10
CA LEU A 127 -16.73 -16.53 -9.38
C LEU A 127 -18.11 -16.39 -10.06
N ASN A 128 -18.41 -15.22 -10.61
CA ASN A 128 -19.72 -14.93 -11.20
C ASN A 128 -19.86 -15.44 -12.64
N ASP A 129 -18.77 -15.78 -13.32
CA ASP A 129 -18.77 -16.22 -14.71
C ASP A 129 -17.90 -17.47 -14.91
N PRO A 130 -18.52 -18.67 -14.87
CA PRO A 130 -17.81 -19.95 -15.06
C PRO A 130 -17.07 -20.06 -16.40
N LEU A 131 -17.54 -19.36 -17.45
CA LEU A 131 -16.86 -19.35 -18.74
C LEU A 131 -15.58 -18.50 -18.69
N LYS A 132 -15.62 -17.33 -18.04
CA LYS A 132 -14.41 -16.53 -17.76
C LYS A 132 -13.42 -17.32 -16.90
N GLN A 133 -13.87 -17.97 -15.84
CA GLN A 133 -13.03 -18.83 -14.99
C GLN A 133 -12.35 -19.93 -15.81
N LYS A 134 -13.13 -20.70 -16.57
CA LYS A 134 -12.59 -21.78 -17.42
C LYS A 134 -11.56 -21.28 -18.43
N ARG A 135 -11.82 -20.14 -19.08
CA ARG A 135 -10.88 -19.57 -20.07
C ARG A 135 -9.59 -19.08 -19.41
N ILE A 136 -9.67 -18.46 -18.25
CA ILE A 136 -8.48 -18.01 -17.51
C ILE A 136 -7.68 -19.19 -16.98
N ASN A 137 -8.32 -20.19 -16.39
CA ASN A 137 -7.63 -21.41 -15.96
C ASN A 137 -6.97 -22.13 -17.13
N ALA A 138 -7.62 -22.20 -18.30
CA ALA A 138 -7.01 -22.74 -19.51
C ALA A 138 -5.78 -21.93 -19.96
N TYR A 139 -5.85 -20.60 -19.92
CA TYR A 139 -4.71 -19.73 -20.24
C TYR A 139 -3.54 -19.90 -19.25
N LEU A 140 -3.84 -20.02 -17.96
CA LEU A 140 -2.84 -20.16 -16.90
C LEU A 140 -2.26 -21.58 -16.79
N LYS A 141 -2.80 -22.55 -17.52
CA LYS A 141 -2.27 -23.93 -17.60
C LYS A 141 -0.93 -23.98 -18.33
N ASP A 142 -0.71 -23.07 -19.27
CA ASP A 142 0.53 -22.93 -20.03
C ASP A 142 1.62 -22.17 -19.24
N ASP A 143 1.38 -21.80 -17.98
CA ASP A 143 2.38 -21.16 -17.15
C ASP A 143 3.58 -22.10 -16.92
N ILE A 144 4.77 -21.53 -17.07
CA ILE A 144 6.04 -22.20 -16.80
C ILE A 144 6.80 -21.34 -15.82
N ARG A 145 7.21 -21.91 -14.69
CA ARG A 145 8.15 -21.26 -13.78
C ARG A 145 9.50 -21.93 -13.88
N ILE A 146 10.55 -21.11 -13.80
CA ILE A 146 11.92 -21.58 -13.78
C ILE A 146 12.56 -21.03 -12.52
N ASP A 147 12.99 -21.91 -11.64
CA ASP A 147 13.71 -21.51 -10.43
C ASP A 147 15.00 -20.77 -10.84
N PRO A 148 15.24 -19.56 -10.33
CA PRO A 148 16.39 -18.76 -10.74
C PRO A 148 17.74 -19.38 -10.35
N VAL A 149 17.78 -20.22 -9.31
CA VAL A 149 18.98 -20.86 -8.74
C VAL A 149 19.16 -22.27 -9.31
N THR A 150 18.17 -23.16 -9.14
CA THR A 150 18.26 -24.57 -9.52
C THR A 150 18.02 -24.80 -11.02
N LYS A 151 17.43 -23.81 -11.71
CA LYS A 151 16.95 -23.92 -13.10
C LYS A 151 15.87 -24.98 -13.30
N GLU A 152 15.29 -25.49 -12.21
CA GLU A 152 14.18 -26.42 -12.25
C GLU A 152 12.96 -25.76 -12.91
N ARG A 153 12.29 -26.50 -13.77
CA ARG A 153 11.10 -26.04 -14.48
C ARG A 153 9.87 -26.63 -13.82
N THR A 154 9.05 -25.80 -13.22
CA THR A 154 7.73 -26.18 -12.74
C THR A 154 6.71 -25.90 -13.83
N THR A 155 6.08 -26.97 -14.31
CA THR A 155 4.89 -26.96 -15.16
C THR A 155 3.72 -27.52 -14.34
N ASP A 156 2.50 -27.50 -14.89
CA ASP A 156 1.34 -28.15 -14.28
C ASP A 156 0.84 -27.51 -12.98
N PHE A 157 0.58 -26.20 -13.05
CA PHE A 157 -0.09 -25.47 -11.98
C PHE A 157 -1.56 -25.90 -11.86
N PRO A 158 -2.12 -26.01 -10.63
CA PRO A 158 -3.54 -26.26 -10.44
C PRO A 158 -4.40 -25.12 -10.98
N GLU A 159 -5.70 -25.34 -11.06
CA GLU A 159 -6.66 -24.31 -11.44
C GLU A 159 -6.99 -23.41 -10.23
N TYR A 160 -7.28 -22.14 -10.48
CA TYR A 160 -7.84 -21.25 -9.45
C TYR A 160 -9.30 -21.61 -9.21
N ARG A 161 -9.65 -21.96 -7.98
CA ARG A 161 -10.99 -22.42 -7.60
C ARG A 161 -11.90 -21.31 -7.11
N GLY A 162 -11.33 -20.24 -6.56
CA GLY A 162 -12.11 -19.14 -5.98
C GLY A 162 -12.29 -19.22 -4.47
N ASP A 163 -11.43 -19.98 -3.78
CA ASP A 163 -11.45 -20.22 -2.34
C ASP A 163 -10.73 -19.11 -1.54
N VAL A 164 -9.99 -18.21 -2.21
CA VAL A 164 -9.26 -17.11 -1.55
C VAL A 164 -10.11 -15.85 -1.43
N GLN A 165 -10.32 -15.41 -0.20
CA GLN A 165 -10.90 -14.11 0.11
C GLN A 165 -9.88 -12.98 -0.09
N VAL A 166 -10.25 -11.96 -0.88
CA VAL A 166 -9.44 -10.74 -1.03
C VAL A 166 -9.94 -9.67 -0.08
N LEU A 167 -9.05 -9.13 0.75
CA LEU A 167 -9.35 -8.10 1.76
C LEU A 167 -8.37 -6.92 1.65
N HIS A 168 -8.87 -5.71 1.89
CA HIS A 168 -7.98 -4.58 2.17
C HIS A 168 -7.55 -4.66 3.64
N LEU A 169 -6.34 -4.17 3.97
CA LEU A 169 -5.84 -4.30 5.33
C LEU A 169 -6.68 -3.52 6.37
N LEU A 170 -7.27 -2.37 6.00
CA LEU A 170 -8.27 -1.68 6.86
C LEU A 170 -9.48 -2.58 7.17
N GLU A 171 -10.00 -3.28 6.16
CA GLU A 171 -11.13 -4.21 6.31
C GLU A 171 -10.74 -5.40 7.21
N PHE A 172 -9.53 -5.93 7.03
CA PHE A 172 -9.00 -7.00 7.88
C PHE A 172 -8.85 -6.55 9.35
N ILE A 173 -8.30 -5.36 9.59
CA ILE A 173 -8.17 -4.80 10.93
C ILE A 173 -9.55 -4.64 11.59
N GLN A 174 -10.54 -4.13 10.86
CA GLN A 174 -11.90 -3.95 11.40
C GLN A 174 -12.57 -5.30 11.70
N LYS A 175 -12.59 -6.22 10.74
CA LYS A 175 -13.44 -7.43 10.80
C LYS A 175 -12.81 -8.59 11.57
N GLU A 176 -11.50 -8.76 11.47
CA GLU A 176 -10.81 -9.96 11.97
C GLU A 176 -9.99 -9.67 13.24
N ILE A 177 -9.38 -8.48 13.34
CA ILE A 177 -8.65 -8.06 14.54
C ILE A 177 -9.58 -7.39 15.54
N GLY A 178 -10.45 -6.49 15.06
CA GLY A 178 -11.36 -5.69 15.86
C GLY A 178 -10.68 -4.49 16.52
N TYR A 179 -11.36 -3.34 16.50
CA TYR A 179 -10.83 -2.09 17.06
C TYR A 179 -10.62 -2.13 18.57
N GLU A 180 -11.36 -2.95 19.32
CA GLU A 180 -11.12 -3.16 20.75
C GLU A 180 -9.73 -3.75 21.03
N LYS A 181 -9.31 -4.73 20.23
CA LYS A 181 -7.97 -5.30 20.32
C LYS A 181 -6.91 -4.27 19.94
N VAL A 182 -7.14 -3.49 18.87
CA VAL A 182 -6.23 -2.41 18.45
C VAL A 182 -6.04 -1.40 19.59
N ARG A 183 -7.14 -0.88 20.17
CA ARG A 183 -7.12 0.06 21.30
C ARG A 183 -6.31 -0.46 22.48
N SER A 184 -6.47 -1.75 22.82
CA SER A 184 -5.75 -2.38 23.94
C SER A 184 -4.23 -2.46 23.76
N LEU A 185 -3.73 -2.34 22.53
CA LEU A 185 -2.31 -2.44 22.19
C LEU A 185 -1.65 -1.08 21.95
N ILE A 186 -2.42 0.03 21.94
CA ILE A 186 -1.89 1.38 21.75
C ILE A 186 -0.94 1.74 22.88
N ARG A 187 0.23 2.28 22.51
CA ARG A 187 1.30 2.66 23.44
C ARG A 187 1.65 4.14 23.42
N ARG A 188 1.20 4.88 22.41
CA ARG A 188 1.40 6.33 22.30
C ARG A 188 0.06 7.03 22.29
N ASP A 189 -0.05 8.10 23.08
CA ASP A 189 -1.21 8.98 23.06
C ASP A 189 -1.10 9.92 21.85
N LEU A 190 -2.11 9.87 20.98
CA LEU A 190 -2.21 10.66 19.75
C LEU A 190 -3.43 11.60 19.79
N GLY A 191 -4.05 11.79 20.97
CA GLY A 191 -5.30 12.54 21.14
C GLY A 191 -5.21 14.03 20.80
N ASN A 192 -4.01 14.58 20.69
CA ASN A 192 -3.77 15.95 20.24
C ASN A 192 -3.71 16.10 18.72
N LEU A 193 -3.72 15.00 17.96
CA LEU A 193 -3.58 15.01 16.51
C LEU A 193 -4.94 14.98 15.80
N ARG A 194 -5.03 15.71 14.69
CA ARG A 194 -6.20 15.75 13.82
C ARG A 194 -5.82 15.27 12.41
N ALA A 195 -6.40 14.17 11.97
CA ALA A 195 -6.13 13.59 10.66
C ALA A 195 -7.33 13.66 9.72
N ALA A 196 -7.08 14.02 8.47
CA ALA A 196 -8.05 13.92 7.38
C ALA A 196 -7.91 12.54 6.69
N PRO A 197 -8.89 11.62 6.82
CA PRO A 197 -8.84 10.33 6.14
C PRO A 197 -9.10 10.51 4.65
N TYR A 198 -8.17 10.07 3.82
CA TYR A 198 -8.28 10.16 2.36
C TYR A 198 -8.41 8.76 1.75
N TYR A 199 -9.62 8.46 1.32
CA TYR A 199 -10.04 7.19 0.72
C TYR A 199 -9.51 6.99 -0.70
N GLY A 200 -9.39 8.09 -1.45
CA GLY A 200 -9.13 8.07 -2.88
C GLY A 200 -10.25 7.38 -3.67
N CYS A 201 -9.96 7.02 -4.92
CA CYS A 201 -10.98 6.61 -5.88
C CYS A 201 -11.27 5.11 -5.93
N ARG A 202 -10.35 4.24 -5.45
CA ARG A 202 -10.40 2.77 -5.66
C ARG A 202 -10.81 1.96 -4.44
N LEU A 203 -10.81 2.56 -3.24
CA LEU A 203 -11.05 1.82 -2.00
C LEU A 203 -12.53 1.48 -1.79
N LEU A 204 -13.41 2.42 -2.19
CA LEU A 204 -14.86 2.32 -1.96
C LEU A 204 -15.63 1.88 -3.22
N ARG A 205 -15.03 1.95 -4.41
CA ARG A 205 -15.74 1.75 -5.69
C ARG A 205 -15.19 0.52 -6.43
N PRO A 206 -16.02 -0.22 -7.20
CA PRO A 206 -17.45 0.00 -7.45
C PRO A 206 -18.37 -0.31 -6.24
N LYS A 207 -19.44 0.48 -6.11
CA LYS A 207 -20.44 0.37 -5.03
C LYS A 207 -21.16 -0.98 -5.12
N GLY A 208 -21.32 -1.67 -3.99
CA GLY A 208 -22.04 -2.95 -3.92
C GLY A 208 -21.28 -4.16 -4.46
N GLU A 209 -20.07 -3.97 -4.98
CA GLU A 209 -19.25 -5.05 -5.54
C GLU A 209 -17.93 -5.21 -4.78
N THR A 210 -17.07 -4.18 -4.78
CA THR A 210 -15.72 -4.29 -4.19
C THR A 210 -15.42 -3.29 -3.10
N GLY A 211 -16.24 -2.26 -2.92
CA GLY A 211 -16.05 -1.28 -1.86
C GLY A 211 -15.96 -1.95 -0.49
N ILE A 212 -15.02 -1.51 0.34
CA ILE A 212 -14.92 -1.98 1.73
C ILE A 212 -15.95 -1.32 2.67
N ASP A 213 -16.62 -0.27 2.18
CA ASP A 213 -17.59 0.55 2.92
C ASP A 213 -18.54 1.27 1.93
N GLU A 214 -19.57 1.95 2.44
CA GLU A 214 -20.53 2.74 1.66
C GLU A 214 -19.86 3.97 1.03
N PRO A 215 -19.79 4.08 -0.32
CA PRO A 215 -19.11 5.20 -0.97
C PRO A 215 -19.69 6.56 -0.68
N ASP A 216 -21.00 6.67 -0.47
CA ASP A 216 -21.63 7.98 -0.29
C ASP A 216 -21.48 8.52 1.15
N ASP A 217 -21.24 7.64 2.12
CA ASP A 217 -21.04 7.96 3.54
C ASP A 217 -20.10 6.94 4.23
N PRO A 218 -18.79 6.94 3.89
CA PRO A 218 -17.85 5.99 4.44
C PRO A 218 -17.40 6.39 5.84
N SER A 219 -17.13 5.39 6.67
CA SER A 219 -16.75 5.53 8.09
C SER A 219 -15.55 4.66 8.49
N ILE A 220 -15.19 3.61 7.75
CA ILE A 220 -14.16 2.65 8.15
C ILE A 220 -12.80 3.31 8.44
N PHE A 221 -12.45 4.36 7.71
CA PHE A 221 -11.16 5.03 7.88
C PHE A 221 -11.19 6.00 9.08
N GLU A 222 -12.32 6.67 9.29
CA GLU A 222 -12.63 7.46 10.49
C GLU A 222 -12.57 6.57 11.73
N GLU A 223 -13.31 5.46 11.76
CA GLU A 223 -13.33 4.49 12.85
C GLU A 223 -11.92 3.93 13.15
N PHE A 224 -11.13 3.67 12.10
CA PHE A 224 -9.75 3.25 12.26
C PHE A 224 -8.90 4.31 12.97
N LEU A 225 -8.97 5.58 12.54
CA LEU A 225 -8.21 6.68 13.16
C LEU A 225 -8.64 6.90 14.61
N GLU A 226 -9.94 6.86 14.89
CA GLU A 226 -10.47 6.96 16.25
C GLU A 226 -10.05 5.77 17.11
N SER A 227 -9.94 4.57 16.55
CA SER A 227 -9.48 3.38 17.27
C SER A 227 -8.02 3.48 17.74
N ILE A 228 -7.21 4.29 17.07
CA ILE A 228 -5.81 4.57 17.46
C ILE A 228 -5.67 5.89 18.22
N GLY A 229 -6.78 6.52 18.61
CA GLY A 229 -6.82 7.72 19.45
C GLY A 229 -6.60 9.03 18.70
N ILE A 230 -6.76 9.07 17.38
CA ILE A 230 -6.60 10.30 16.57
C ILE A 230 -7.95 10.94 16.30
N GLY A 231 -8.01 12.27 16.41
CA GLY A 231 -9.19 13.04 16.03
C GLY A 231 -9.38 13.08 14.51
N VAL A 232 -10.59 12.85 14.04
CA VAL A 232 -10.92 12.86 12.61
C VAL A 232 -11.33 14.27 12.15
N VAL A 233 -10.85 14.64 10.96
CA VAL A 233 -11.30 15.84 10.24
C VAL A 233 -12.03 15.42 8.98
N ASP A 234 -13.35 15.60 8.98
CA ASP A 234 -14.13 15.46 7.76
C ASP A 234 -13.82 16.59 6.78
N PHE A 235 -13.73 16.26 5.50
CA PHE A 235 -13.48 17.24 4.44
C PHE A 235 -14.07 16.80 3.09
N PRO A 236 -14.54 17.73 2.24
CA PRO A 236 -15.28 17.39 1.01
C PRO A 236 -14.51 16.55 -0.02
N PHE A 237 -13.17 16.60 -0.01
CA PHE A 237 -12.33 15.95 -1.03
C PHE A 237 -11.84 14.56 -0.63
N LYS A 238 -12.37 13.96 0.45
CA LYS A 238 -11.88 12.69 1.02
C LYS A 238 -11.92 11.50 0.07
N GLN A 239 -12.75 11.55 -0.98
CA GLN A 239 -12.91 10.48 -1.98
C GLN A 239 -12.51 10.88 -3.40
N GLU A 240 -12.06 12.11 -3.59
CA GLU A 240 -11.72 12.63 -4.91
C GLU A 240 -10.47 11.94 -5.46
N CYS A 241 -10.34 11.82 -6.78
CA CYS A 241 -9.17 11.20 -7.39
C CYS A 241 -7.92 12.07 -7.16
N CYS A 242 -6.80 11.49 -6.73
CA CYS A 242 -5.52 12.22 -6.57
C CYS A 242 -4.84 12.59 -7.90
N GLY A 243 -5.37 12.15 -9.04
CA GLY A 243 -4.79 12.36 -10.36
C GLY A 243 -3.59 11.47 -10.70
N SER A 244 -3.40 10.32 -10.03
CA SER A 244 -2.22 9.45 -10.23
C SER A 244 -2.03 8.98 -11.68
N TYR A 245 -3.11 8.70 -12.42
CA TYR A 245 -3.02 8.33 -13.85
C TYR A 245 -2.54 9.48 -14.75
N LEU A 246 -2.73 10.73 -14.34
CA LEU A 246 -2.31 11.91 -15.08
C LEU A 246 -0.86 12.30 -14.80
N SER A 247 -0.20 11.59 -13.88
CA SER A 247 1.10 11.98 -13.36
C SER A 247 2.20 12.16 -14.41
N VAL A 248 2.12 11.35 -15.47
CA VAL A 248 3.10 11.35 -16.56
C VAL A 248 2.62 12.22 -17.72
N SER A 249 1.36 12.06 -18.13
CA SER A 249 0.81 12.72 -19.33
C SER A 249 0.44 14.18 -19.10
N LEU A 250 -0.12 14.52 -17.93
CA LEU A 250 -0.61 15.85 -17.58
C LEU A 250 -0.21 16.20 -16.13
N PRO A 251 1.10 16.37 -15.86
CA PRO A 251 1.62 16.57 -14.51
C PRO A 251 1.03 17.78 -13.79
N ASP A 252 0.74 18.87 -14.50
CA ASP A 252 0.18 20.09 -13.90
C ASP A 252 -1.26 19.89 -13.44
N ALA A 253 -2.04 19.12 -14.20
CA ALA A 253 -3.40 18.73 -13.81
C ALA A 253 -3.36 17.82 -12.57
N ALA A 254 -2.42 16.87 -12.52
CA ALA A 254 -2.23 16.01 -11.35
C ALA A 254 -1.87 16.83 -10.08
N SER A 255 -0.99 17.83 -10.22
CA SER A 255 -0.62 18.72 -9.12
C SER A 255 -1.77 19.63 -8.68
N GLU A 256 -2.59 20.14 -9.61
CA GLU A 256 -3.74 20.98 -9.30
C GLU A 256 -4.82 20.24 -8.51
N VAL A 257 -5.12 19.00 -8.90
CA VAL A 257 -6.07 18.15 -8.17
C VAL A 257 -5.52 17.81 -6.77
N SER A 258 -4.23 17.47 -6.68
CA SER A 258 -3.56 17.20 -5.40
C SER A 258 -3.60 18.43 -4.48
N TYR A 259 -3.36 19.63 -5.01
CA TYR A 259 -3.48 20.88 -4.26
C TYR A 259 -4.89 21.10 -3.69
N ARG A 260 -5.95 20.85 -4.49
CA ARG A 260 -7.34 21.01 -4.01
C ARG A 260 -7.64 20.10 -2.82
N ILE A 261 -7.17 18.84 -2.87
CA ILE A 261 -7.32 17.87 -1.78
C ILE A 261 -6.59 18.35 -0.52
N LEU A 262 -5.29 18.64 -0.62
CA LEU A 262 -4.45 19.03 0.52
C LEU A 262 -4.89 20.36 1.13
N ARG A 263 -5.22 21.35 0.30
CA ARG A 263 -5.75 22.64 0.75
C ARG A 263 -7.07 22.47 1.47
N SER A 264 -7.97 21.63 0.96
CA SER A 264 -9.25 21.38 1.62
C SER A 264 -9.06 20.73 2.98
N ALA A 265 -8.22 19.71 3.10
CA ALA A 265 -7.89 19.10 4.39
C ALA A 265 -7.32 20.15 5.38
N LYS A 266 -6.38 20.98 4.91
CA LYS A 266 -5.77 22.04 5.73
C LYS A 266 -6.77 23.08 6.21
N LEU A 267 -7.66 23.55 5.33
CA LEU A 267 -8.67 24.55 5.67
C LEU A 267 -9.74 24.02 6.64
N ASN A 268 -9.96 22.70 6.68
CA ASN A 268 -10.84 22.07 7.67
C ASN A 268 -10.11 21.74 8.99
N GLY A 269 -8.83 22.13 9.14
CA GLY A 269 -8.10 22.00 10.39
C GLY A 269 -7.45 20.63 10.62
N ALA A 270 -7.06 19.93 9.54
CA ALA A 270 -6.24 18.73 9.65
C ALA A 270 -4.76 19.10 9.84
N ASP A 271 -4.09 18.37 10.74
CA ASP A 271 -2.64 18.43 10.93
C ASP A 271 -1.91 17.55 9.91
N MET A 272 -2.59 16.52 9.40
CA MET A 272 -2.07 15.58 8.42
C MET A 272 -3.20 14.98 7.58
N VAL A 273 -2.84 14.44 6.41
CA VAL A 273 -3.69 13.55 5.62
C VAL A 273 -3.22 12.11 5.83
N VAL A 274 -4.15 11.19 6.07
CA VAL A 274 -3.86 9.75 6.19
C VAL A 274 -4.53 9.00 5.05
N LEU A 275 -3.79 8.10 4.39
CA LEU A 275 -4.26 7.39 3.19
C LEU A 275 -3.81 5.92 3.14
N SER A 276 -4.39 5.15 2.22
CA SER A 276 -4.12 3.71 2.02
C SER A 276 -3.71 3.35 0.59
N CYS A 277 -3.22 4.31 -0.19
CA CYS A 277 -2.80 4.05 -1.56
C CYS A 277 -1.41 4.64 -1.84
N PRO A 278 -0.40 3.83 -2.19
CA PRO A 278 0.95 4.33 -2.46
C PRO A 278 1.01 5.26 -3.69
N LEU A 279 0.07 5.12 -4.65
CA LEU A 279 -0.03 6.05 -5.78
C LEU A 279 -0.62 7.41 -5.34
N CYS A 280 -1.56 7.39 -4.40
CA CYS A 280 -2.07 8.61 -3.78
C CYS A 280 -0.99 9.27 -2.93
N TYR A 281 -0.23 8.49 -2.16
CA TYR A 281 0.95 8.96 -1.43
C TYR A 281 1.92 9.69 -2.36
N TYR A 282 2.33 9.06 -3.46
CA TYR A 282 3.23 9.69 -4.42
C TYR A 282 2.70 11.05 -4.92
N ASN A 283 1.41 11.15 -5.25
CA ASN A 283 0.85 12.40 -5.75
C ASN A 283 0.67 13.47 -4.67
N LEU A 284 0.20 13.09 -3.48
CA LEU A 284 -0.12 14.03 -2.42
C LEU A 284 1.12 14.45 -1.61
N ASP A 285 2.15 13.60 -1.50
CA ASP A 285 3.41 13.92 -0.82
C ASP A 285 4.42 14.54 -1.80
N ARG A 286 4.90 13.76 -2.78
CA ARG A 286 6.05 14.17 -3.61
C ARG A 286 5.78 15.41 -4.47
N ARG A 287 4.55 15.63 -4.93
CA ARG A 287 4.22 16.78 -5.80
C ARG A 287 4.04 18.09 -5.05
N GLN A 288 4.20 18.10 -3.73
CA GLN A 288 4.11 19.33 -2.97
C GLN A 288 5.20 20.34 -3.36
N ASP A 289 6.31 19.92 -3.96
CA ASP A 289 7.28 20.80 -4.61
C ASP A 289 6.61 21.69 -5.68
N ARG A 290 5.99 21.06 -6.68
CA ARG A 290 5.30 21.71 -7.79
C ARG A 290 4.07 22.48 -7.34
N ILE A 291 3.37 21.96 -6.34
CA ILE A 291 2.23 22.68 -5.75
C ILE A 291 2.72 23.99 -5.14
N ARG A 292 3.83 23.98 -4.38
CA ARG A 292 4.39 25.19 -3.76
C ARG A 292 4.95 26.18 -4.78
N GLU A 293 5.46 25.70 -5.91
CA GLU A 293 5.89 26.54 -7.02
C GLU A 293 4.71 27.26 -7.69
N LYS A 294 3.56 26.57 -7.87
CA LYS A 294 2.38 27.10 -8.56
C LYS A 294 1.44 27.90 -7.64
N PHE A 295 1.33 27.50 -6.38
CA PHE A 295 0.41 28.05 -5.38
C PHE A 295 1.22 28.53 -4.16
N LEU A 296 1.72 29.76 -4.23
CA LEU A 296 2.69 30.31 -3.27
C LEU A 296 2.16 30.42 -1.83
N GLU A 297 0.85 30.47 -1.64
CA GLU A 297 0.20 30.48 -0.32
C GLU A 297 0.18 29.10 0.35
N PHE A 298 0.46 28.02 -0.37
CA PHE A 298 0.46 26.68 0.18
C PHE A 298 1.76 26.41 0.93
N THR A 299 1.64 26.20 2.24
CA THR A 299 2.79 25.96 3.11
C THR A 299 3.16 24.48 3.28
N GLY A 300 2.41 23.57 2.67
CA GLY A 300 2.61 22.12 2.78
C GLY A 300 1.68 21.42 3.77
N MET A 301 1.63 20.09 3.68
CA MET A 301 0.76 19.21 4.48
C MET A 301 1.45 17.85 4.66
N PRO A 302 1.65 17.35 5.88
CA PRO A 302 2.09 15.97 6.09
C PRO A 302 1.11 14.96 5.50
N VAL A 303 1.64 13.94 4.82
CA VAL A 303 0.84 12.87 4.22
C VAL A 303 1.38 11.53 4.69
N LEU A 304 0.63 10.84 5.55
CA LEU A 304 1.05 9.58 6.14
C LEU A 304 0.28 8.40 5.56
N PHE A 305 0.98 7.28 5.38
CA PHE A 305 0.32 6.02 5.07
C PHE A 305 -0.26 5.44 6.37
N PHE A 306 -1.47 4.87 6.31
CA PHE A 306 -2.20 4.48 7.52
C PHE A 306 -1.46 3.46 8.39
N THR A 307 -0.60 2.61 7.82
CA THR A 307 0.22 1.68 8.63
C THR A 307 1.40 2.34 9.30
N GLN A 308 1.91 3.48 8.80
CA GLN A 308 2.91 4.27 9.51
C GLN A 308 2.34 4.85 10.80
N ILE A 309 1.14 5.42 10.74
CA ILE A 309 0.48 5.97 11.93
C ILE A 309 0.03 4.86 12.89
N LEU A 310 -0.41 3.71 12.37
CA LEU A 310 -0.71 2.52 13.19
C LEU A 310 0.53 2.02 13.92
N ALA A 311 1.64 1.81 13.21
CA ALA A 311 2.89 1.36 13.80
C ALA A 311 3.40 2.34 14.86
N TRP A 312 3.31 3.64 14.58
CA TRP A 312 3.63 4.68 15.57
C TRP A 312 2.73 4.58 16.80
N ALA A 313 1.41 4.46 16.65
CA ALA A 313 0.49 4.31 17.76
C ALA A 313 0.78 3.06 18.62
N LEU A 314 1.21 1.96 17.99
CA LEU A 314 1.53 0.68 18.63
C LEU A 314 2.89 0.64 19.33
N GLY A 315 3.70 1.71 19.26
CA GLY A 315 5.00 1.76 19.94
C GLY A 315 6.21 1.44 19.05
N VAL A 316 6.05 1.29 17.74
CA VAL A 316 7.19 1.07 16.82
C VAL A 316 8.08 2.31 16.77
N GLU A 317 9.40 2.12 16.79
CA GLU A 317 10.38 3.20 16.75
C GLU A 317 10.38 3.95 15.41
N ALA A 318 10.65 5.26 15.46
CA ALA A 318 10.53 6.16 14.32
C ALA A 318 11.46 5.77 13.14
N GLU A 319 12.60 5.17 13.43
CA GLU A 319 13.60 4.72 12.46
C GLU A 319 13.08 3.61 11.54
N ILE A 320 12.09 2.83 12.00
CA ILE A 320 11.46 1.75 11.20
C ILE A 320 10.36 2.31 10.29
N LEU A 321 9.83 3.49 10.61
CA LEU A 321 8.69 4.07 9.90
C LEU A 321 9.11 4.79 8.60
N GLY A 322 10.40 5.05 8.41
CA GLY A 322 10.94 5.76 7.25
C GLY A 322 10.26 7.11 6.99
N LEU A 323 10.05 7.87 8.07
CA LEU A 323 9.42 9.21 8.03
C LEU A 323 10.32 10.27 7.38
N ASP A 324 11.63 10.04 7.39
CA ASP A 324 12.65 10.86 6.72
C ASP A 324 12.58 10.80 5.18
N GLN A 325 11.90 9.79 4.64
CA GLN A 325 11.72 9.62 3.19
C GLN A 325 10.52 10.40 2.61
N HIS A 326 9.73 11.03 3.48
CA HIS A 326 8.61 11.89 3.10
C HIS A 326 9.13 13.17 2.46
N PHE A 327 8.44 13.68 1.46
CA PHE A 327 8.77 14.98 0.90
C PHE A 327 8.43 16.11 1.88
N PHE A 328 7.24 16.04 2.49
CA PHE A 328 6.88 16.93 3.58
C PHE A 328 7.04 16.22 4.92
N ASP A 329 8.01 16.66 5.72
CA ASP A 329 8.40 16.01 6.96
C ASP A 329 7.22 15.89 7.96
N PRO A 330 6.75 14.66 8.29
CA PRO A 330 5.67 14.46 9.24
C PRO A 330 6.14 14.46 10.70
N ARG A 331 7.44 14.35 10.98
CA ARG A 331 8.00 14.19 12.33
C ARG A 331 7.61 15.32 13.29
N PRO A 332 7.61 16.62 12.88
CA PRO A 332 7.18 17.69 13.78
C PRO A 332 5.74 17.55 14.27
N VAL A 333 4.83 17.09 13.39
CA VAL A 333 3.42 16.87 13.76
C VAL A 333 3.28 15.66 14.69
N LEU A 334 4.12 14.64 14.53
CA LEU A 334 4.15 13.48 15.42
C LEU A 334 4.89 13.73 16.75
N GLY A 335 5.36 14.97 17.00
CA GLY A 335 6.14 15.31 18.19
C GLY A 335 7.53 14.67 18.24
N ILE A 336 8.04 14.23 17.08
CA ILE A 336 9.37 13.63 16.96
C ILE A 336 10.38 14.75 16.73
N THR A 337 11.16 15.06 17.77
CA THR A 337 12.31 15.98 17.65
C THR A 337 13.56 15.15 17.40
N ASP A 338 14.19 15.30 16.23
CA ASP A 338 15.45 14.62 15.95
C ASP A 338 16.49 14.97 17.03
N LYS A 339 16.99 13.96 17.75
CA LYS A 339 18.41 13.92 18.13
C LYS A 339 19.15 13.13 17.06
N ALA A 340 19.28 13.72 15.87
CA ALA A 340 20.18 13.21 14.85
C ALA A 340 21.28 14.26 14.66
N GLU A 341 22.43 14.01 15.29
CA GLU A 341 23.68 14.64 14.92
C GLU A 341 23.87 14.42 13.41
N VAL A 342 23.85 15.52 12.66
CA VAL A 342 24.30 15.53 11.27
C VAL A 342 25.80 15.23 11.33
N ALA A 343 26.16 13.98 11.03
CA ALA A 343 27.54 13.63 10.77
C ALA A 343 28.01 14.44 9.56
N SER A 344 28.98 15.32 9.83
CA SER A 344 29.66 16.25 8.93
C SER A 344 30.29 15.60 7.71
#